data_AF-A0A933R2T7-F1
#
_entry.id   AF-A0A933R2T7-F1
#
_cell.length_a   1.000
_cell.length_b   1.000
_cell.length_c   1.000
_cell.angle_alpha   90.00
_cell.angle_beta   90.00
_cell.angle_gamma   90.00
#
_symmetry.space_group_name_H-M   'P 1'
#
loop_
_entity.id
_entity.type
_entity.pdbx_description
1 polymer ?
#
loop_
_entity_poly.entity_id
_entity_poly.type
_entity_poly.pdbx_seq_one_letter_code
_entity_poly.pdbx_strand_id
1 'polypeptide(L)'
;MQSVSSKEFEKILSIVDEALLNHTKWYDDLVRRLLCHLPLPDSVMAKDACHHCAFGVWFYGMGDAYVGKLPAFLRIGELHKAMHDSAREVCQKIKATGSAPEPDYDSFQNNMLQFRQELDSFKRKIVHTLESMDSPENP
;
A
#
# COMPACT_ATOMS: atom_id res chain seq x y z
N MET A 1 -14.38 15.68 -15.67
CA MET A 1 -14.10 14.37 -15.02
C MET A 1 -14.78 13.33 -15.87
N GLN A 2 -14.04 12.37 -16.44
CA GLN A 2 -14.68 11.20 -17.05
C GLN A 2 -15.32 10.40 -15.91
N SER A 3 -16.58 9.96 -16.08
CA SER A 3 -17.20 9.04 -15.12
C SER A 3 -16.48 7.70 -15.22
N VAL A 4 -15.94 7.23 -14.11
CA VAL A 4 -15.35 5.88 -14.00
C VAL A 4 -16.47 4.86 -14.21
N SER A 5 -16.26 3.93 -15.13
CA SER A 5 -17.19 2.83 -15.44
C SER A 5 -17.14 1.71 -14.40
N SER A 6 -18.19 0.89 -14.27
CA SER A 6 -18.21 -0.27 -13.37
C SER A 6 -17.02 -1.20 -13.62
N LYS A 7 -16.68 -1.44 -14.89
CA LYS A 7 -15.51 -2.24 -15.29
C LYS A 7 -14.18 -1.66 -14.80
N GLU A 8 -14.07 -0.34 -14.70
CA GLU A 8 -12.87 0.29 -14.13
C GLU A 8 -12.83 0.16 -12.61
N PHE A 9 -13.97 0.30 -11.94
CA PHE A 9 -14.06 0.04 -10.50
C PHE A 9 -13.73 -1.41 -10.13
N GLU A 10 -14.21 -2.40 -10.90
CA GLU A 10 -13.86 -3.82 -10.73
C GLU A 10 -12.33 -4.04 -10.85
N LYS A 11 -11.69 -3.39 -11.82
CA LYS A 11 -10.23 -3.46 -11.97
C LYS A 11 -9.51 -2.85 -10.77
N ILE A 12 -9.93 -1.68 -10.32
CA ILE A 12 -9.34 -1.01 -9.16
C ILE A 12 -9.52 -1.90 -7.91
N LEU A 13 -10.69 -2.51 -7.74
CA LEU A 13 -10.98 -3.44 -6.65
C LEU A 13 -9.99 -4.63 -6.64
N SER A 14 -9.79 -5.27 -7.79
CA SER A 14 -8.81 -6.37 -7.94
C SER A 14 -7.39 -5.93 -7.53
N ILE A 15 -6.98 -4.73 -7.95
CA ILE A 15 -5.65 -4.19 -7.65
C ILE A 15 -5.48 -3.91 -6.16
N VAL A 16 -6.51 -3.37 -5.51
CA VAL A 16 -6.49 -3.10 -4.06
C VAL A 16 -6.40 -4.42 -3.26
N ASP A 17 -7.13 -5.45 -3.69
CA ASP A 17 -7.06 -6.78 -3.06
C ASP A 17 -5.68 -7.42 -3.20
N GLU A 18 -5.09 -7.37 -4.39
CA GLU A 18 -3.73 -7.82 -4.62
C GLU A 18 -2.72 -7.01 -3.80
N ALA A 19 -2.92 -5.70 -3.66
CA ALA A 19 -2.06 -4.85 -2.85
C ALA A 19 -2.06 -5.26 -1.38
N LEU A 20 -3.23 -5.50 -0.78
CA LEU A 20 -3.34 -5.96 0.61
C LEU A 20 -2.62 -7.30 0.83
N LEU A 21 -2.85 -8.26 -0.08
CA LEU A 21 -2.20 -9.57 -0.02
C LEU A 21 -0.68 -9.46 -0.17
N ASN A 22 -0.20 -8.69 -1.14
CA ASN A 22 1.22 -8.55 -1.43
C ASN A 22 1.97 -7.84 -0.31
N HIS A 23 1.38 -6.82 0.32
CA HIS A 23 1.98 -6.15 1.48
C HIS A 23 1.95 -6.99 2.76
N THR A 24 1.01 -7.94 2.87
CA THR A 24 1.02 -8.96 3.92
C THR A 24 2.21 -9.90 3.75
N LYS A 25 2.38 -10.47 2.55
CA LYS A 25 3.52 -11.35 2.24
C LYS A 25 4.87 -10.62 2.36
N TRP A 26 4.93 -9.38 1.89
CA TRP A 26 6.13 -8.55 2.00
C TRP A 26 6.53 -8.31 3.45
N TYR A 27 5.55 -8.00 4.31
CA TYR A 27 5.77 -7.82 5.73
C TYR A 27 6.32 -9.10 6.39
N ASP A 28 5.68 -10.24 6.13
CA ASP A 28 6.10 -11.52 6.70
C ASP A 28 7.53 -11.89 6.27
N ASP A 29 7.87 -11.69 4.99
CA ASP A 29 9.23 -11.92 4.49
C ASP A 29 10.25 -10.96 5.11
N LEU A 30 9.89 -9.68 5.27
CA LEU A 30 10.76 -8.70 5.89
C LEU A 30 11.06 -9.06 7.35
N VAL A 31 10.03 -9.33 8.16
CA VAL A 31 10.20 -9.73 9.56
C VAL A 31 11.03 -11.01 9.67
N ARG A 32 10.75 -12.02 8.84
CA ARG A 32 11.53 -13.26 8.79
C ARG A 32 13.01 -12.98 8.50
N ARG A 33 13.32 -12.10 7.56
CA ARG A 33 14.71 -11.76 7.22
C ARG A 33 15.41 -11.03 8.36
N LEU A 34 14.72 -10.09 9.01
CA LEU A 34 15.27 -9.36 10.15
C LEU A 34 15.56 -10.29 11.33
N LEU A 35 14.61 -11.16 11.69
CA LEU A 35 14.75 -12.09 12.81
C LEU A 35 15.79 -13.19 12.56
N CYS A 36 15.86 -13.71 11.33
CA CYS A 36 16.79 -14.78 10.97
C CYS A 36 18.13 -14.27 10.41
N HIS A 37 18.41 -12.96 10.48
CA HIS A 37 19.62 -12.33 9.96
C HIS A 37 19.93 -12.68 8.50
N LEU A 38 18.90 -12.74 7.66
CA LEU A 38 19.03 -13.04 6.23
C LEU A 38 19.31 -11.76 5.44
N PRO A 39 19.91 -11.87 4.23
CA PRO A 39 20.11 -10.72 3.36
C PRO A 39 18.81 -9.95 3.10
N LEU A 40 18.85 -8.62 3.22
CA LEU A 40 17.72 -7.74 2.92
C LEU A 40 17.68 -7.43 1.43
N PRO A 41 16.50 -7.43 0.78
CA PRO A 41 16.39 -7.09 -0.63
C PRO A 41 16.75 -5.63 -0.91
N ASP A 42 17.43 -5.37 -2.02
CA ASP A 42 17.74 -3.99 -2.46
C ASP A 42 16.47 -3.15 -2.68
N SER A 43 15.37 -3.79 -3.07
CA SER A 43 14.06 -3.14 -3.24
C SER A 43 13.51 -2.52 -1.95
N VAL A 44 13.87 -3.04 -0.78
CA VAL A 44 13.51 -2.44 0.52
C VAL A 44 14.45 -1.28 0.87
N MET A 45 15.71 -1.35 0.42
CA MET A 45 16.75 -0.38 0.73
C MET A 45 16.72 0.87 -0.19
N ALA A 46 15.98 0.80 -1.29
CA ALA A 46 15.86 1.87 -2.27
C ALA A 46 15.18 3.13 -1.70
N LYS A 47 15.63 4.32 -2.14
CA LYS A 47 15.02 5.61 -1.73
C LYS A 47 13.58 5.76 -2.23
N ASP A 48 13.28 5.09 -3.33
CA ASP A 48 12.01 5.07 -4.06
C ASP A 48 11.34 3.68 -3.97
N ALA A 49 11.56 2.92 -2.89
CA ALA A 49 11.02 1.58 -2.68
C ALA A 49 9.49 1.49 -2.90
N CYS A 50 8.74 2.54 -2.55
CA CYS A 50 7.29 2.62 -2.79
C CYS A 50 6.90 2.65 -4.27
N HIS A 51 7.83 2.89 -5.20
CA HIS A 51 7.57 2.84 -6.64
C HIS A 51 7.86 1.46 -7.24
N HIS A 52 8.52 0.57 -6.50
CA HIS A 52 9.01 -0.71 -7.02
C HIS A 52 8.05 -1.87 -6.75
N CYS A 53 7.13 -1.74 -5.79
CA CYS A 53 6.10 -2.74 -5.56
C CYS A 53 5.01 -2.67 -6.64
N ALA A 54 4.32 -3.79 -6.90
CA ALA A 54 3.27 -3.84 -7.94
C ALA A 54 2.19 -2.77 -7.74
N PHE A 55 1.79 -2.53 -6.50
CA PHE A 55 0.87 -1.46 -6.16
C PHE A 55 1.44 -0.08 -6.48
N GLY A 56 2.70 0.18 -6.15
CA GLY A 56 3.40 1.43 -6.46
C GLY A 56 3.48 1.72 -7.96
N VAL A 57 3.88 0.73 -8.74
CA VAL A 57 3.93 0.84 -10.21
C VAL A 57 2.57 1.25 -10.77
N TRP A 58 1.50 0.65 -10.26
CA TRP A 58 0.14 1.06 -10.65
C TRP A 58 -0.23 2.44 -10.11
N PHE A 59 -0.01 2.70 -8.82
CA PHE A 59 -0.46 3.89 -8.10
C PHE A 59 0.12 5.17 -8.73
N TYR A 60 1.43 5.19 -8.96
CA TYR A 60 2.14 6.32 -9.56
C TYR A 60 2.09 6.32 -11.10
N GLY A 61 1.48 5.30 -11.70
CA GLY A 61 1.23 5.19 -13.13
C GLY A 61 -0.24 5.41 -13.45
N MET A 62 -0.94 4.35 -13.84
CA MET A 62 -2.34 4.43 -14.27
C MET A 62 -3.29 4.88 -13.15
N GLY A 63 -3.02 4.55 -11.88
CA GLY A 63 -3.88 4.91 -10.75
C GLY A 63 -4.13 6.41 -10.63
N ASP A 64 -3.09 7.23 -10.80
CA ASP A 64 -3.19 8.68 -10.75
C ASP A 64 -4.16 9.24 -11.81
N ALA A 65 -4.18 8.66 -13.01
CA ALA A 65 -5.05 9.10 -14.10
C ALA A 65 -6.56 8.89 -13.79
N TYR A 66 -6.90 7.82 -13.07
CA TYR A 66 -8.30 7.45 -12.81
C TYR A 66 -8.83 8.00 -11.48
N VAL A 67 -8.01 7.97 -10.43
CA VAL A 67 -8.45 8.24 -9.05
C VAL A 67 -7.53 9.22 -8.31
N GLY A 68 -6.53 9.79 -8.98
CA GLY A 68 -5.49 10.67 -8.40
C GLY A 68 -6.01 11.88 -7.61
N LYS A 69 -7.22 12.36 -7.94
CA LYS A 69 -7.83 13.52 -7.27
C LYS A 69 -8.68 13.16 -6.05
N LEU A 70 -8.91 11.88 -5.78
CA LEU A 70 -9.70 11.47 -4.63
C LEU A 70 -8.89 11.67 -3.35
N PRO A 71 -9.42 12.36 -2.32
CA PRO A 71 -8.72 12.55 -1.06
C PRO A 71 -8.25 11.23 -0.42
N ALA A 72 -9.06 10.17 -0.53
CA ALA A 72 -8.68 8.83 -0.08
C ALA A 72 -7.46 8.29 -0.83
N PHE A 73 -7.36 8.51 -2.14
CA PHE A 73 -6.23 8.06 -2.94
C PHE A 73 -4.94 8.80 -2.59
N LEU A 74 -5.02 10.12 -2.41
CA LEU A 74 -3.87 10.92 -1.94
C LEU A 74 -3.38 10.43 -0.57
N ARG A 75 -4.31 10.18 0.36
CA ARG A 75 -4.00 9.65 1.69
C ARG A 75 -3.33 8.28 1.64
N ILE A 76 -3.79 7.39 0.77
CA ILE A 76 -3.16 6.09 0.53
C ILE A 76 -1.72 6.28 0.06
N GLY A 77 -1.45 7.22 -0.85
CA GLY A 77 -0.10 7.52 -1.33
C GLY A 77 0.86 7.97 -0.23
N GLU A 78 0.41 8.88 0.64
CA GLU A 78 1.18 9.32 1.81
C GLU A 78 1.54 8.16 2.74
N LEU A 79 0.54 7.34 3.09
CA LEU A 79 0.72 6.20 4.00
C LEU A 79 1.59 5.11 3.38
N HIS A 80 1.40 4.83 2.09
CA HIS A 80 2.21 3.88 1.33
C HIS A 80 3.69 4.29 1.33
N LYS A 81 3.97 5.57 1.06
CA LYS A 81 5.32 6.10 1.13
C LYS A 81 5.91 6.02 2.54
N ALA A 82 5.16 6.46 3.55
CA ALA A 82 5.61 6.43 4.95
C ALA A 82 5.94 5.00 5.44
N MET A 83 5.13 4.02 5.06
CA MET A 83 5.36 2.61 5.37
C MET A 83 6.68 2.10 4.74
N HIS A 84 6.92 2.36 3.46
CA HIS A 84 8.18 1.95 2.80
C HIS A 84 9.41 2.68 3.35
N ASP A 85 9.29 3.99 3.63
CA ASP A 85 10.38 4.78 4.18
C ASP A 85 10.76 4.30 5.60
N SER A 86 9.79 4.06 6.47
CA SER A 86 10.03 3.55 7.82
C SER A 86 10.60 2.12 7.83
N ALA A 87 10.15 1.23 6.93
CA ALA A 87 10.79 -0.07 6.74
C ALA A 87 12.27 0.05 6.33
N ARG A 88 12.58 0.95 5.39
CA ARG A 88 13.95 1.22 4.96
C ARG A 88 14.80 1.71 6.13
N GLU A 89 14.29 2.64 6.94
CA GLU A 89 15.00 3.19 8.09
C GLU A 89 15.33 2.11 9.14
N VAL A 90 14.37 1.25 9.47
CA VAL A 90 14.59 0.08 10.36
C VAL A 90 15.69 -0.81 9.79
N CYS A 91 15.62 -1.14 8.50
CA CYS A 91 16.61 -1.98 7.82
C CYS A 91 18.02 -1.36 7.83
N GLN A 92 18.11 -0.06 7.59
CA GLN A 92 19.38 0.68 7.61
C GLN A 92 20.00 0.69 9.00
N LYS A 93 19.21 0.91 10.05
CA LYS A 93 19.67 0.88 11.45
C LYS A 93 20.16 -0.52 11.82
N ILE A 94 19.38 -1.56 11.55
CA ILE A 94 19.79 -2.96 11.80
C ILE A 94 21.08 -3.31 11.05
N LYS A 95 21.22 -2.89 9.79
CA LYS A 95 22.44 -3.12 9.01
C LYS A 95 23.67 -2.39 9.61
N ALA A 96 23.47 -1.21 10.19
CA ALA A 96 24.55 -0.40 10.75
C ALA A 96 24.96 -0.81 12.17
N THR A 97 24.01 -1.19 13.03
CA THR A 97 24.23 -1.38 14.47
C THR A 97 23.87 -2.77 14.98
N GLY A 98 23.27 -3.63 14.15
CA GLY A 98 22.80 -4.97 14.54
C GLY A 98 21.39 -4.99 15.15
N SER A 99 20.79 -3.84 15.43
CA SER A 99 19.42 -3.72 15.96
C SER A 99 18.78 -2.39 15.56
N ALA A 100 17.44 -2.32 15.57
CA ALA A 100 16.70 -1.07 15.47
C ALA A 100 16.16 -0.68 16.85
N PRO A 101 16.15 0.62 17.20
CA PRO A 101 15.38 1.13 18.32
C PRO A 101 13.89 0.74 18.22
N GLU A 102 13.29 0.38 19.36
CA GLU A 102 11.86 0.05 19.48
C GLU A 102 10.94 1.09 18.83
N PRO A 103 11.12 2.42 19.05
CA PRO A 103 10.25 3.43 18.44
C PRO A 103 10.25 3.44 16.90
N ASP A 104 11.37 3.04 16.28
CA ASP A 104 11.45 2.97 14.81
C ASP A 104 10.64 1.80 14.28
N TYR A 105 10.70 0.66 14.98
CA TYR A 105 9.88 -0.50 14.66
C TYR A 105 8.40 -0.20 14.86
N ASP A 106 8.02 0.44 15.96
CA ASP A 106 6.64 0.82 16.24
C ASP A 106 6.09 1.80 15.21
N SER A 107 6.92 2.76 14.77
CA SER A 107 6.55 3.68 13.70
C SER A 107 6.28 2.93 12.39
N PHE A 108 7.15 1.98 12.03
CA PHE A 108 6.93 1.12 10.87
C PHE A 108 5.64 0.30 10.97
N GLN A 109 5.39 -0.36 12.12
CA GLN A 109 4.17 -1.12 12.36
C GLN A 109 2.92 -0.25 12.23
N ASN A 110 2.94 0.93 12.84
CA ASN A 110 1.82 1.85 12.79
C ASN A 110 1.55 2.33 11.35
N ASN A 111 2.60 2.67 10.58
CA ASN A 111 2.44 3.07 9.18
C ASN A 111 1.86 1.93 8.32
N MET A 112 2.33 0.69 8.53
CA MET A 112 1.78 -0.50 7.88
C MET A 112 0.30 -0.69 8.20
N LEU A 113 -0.08 -0.59 9.47
CA LEU A 113 -1.47 -0.73 9.91
C LEU A 113 -2.36 0.34 9.29
N GLN A 114 -1.94 1.61 9.36
CA GLN A 114 -2.70 2.73 8.78
C GLN A 114 -2.88 2.58 7.27
N PHE A 115 -1.83 2.19 6.54
CA PHE A 115 -1.90 1.94 5.11
C PHE A 115 -2.93 0.85 4.77
N ARG A 116 -2.90 -0.29 5.46
CA ARG A 116 -3.86 -1.38 5.25
C ARG A 116 -5.30 -0.94 5.56
N GLN A 117 -5.50 -0.24 6.67
CA GLN A 117 -6.82 0.28 7.06
C GLN A 117 -7.40 1.25 6.02
N GLU A 118 -6.57 2.15 5.47
CA GLU A 118 -7.02 3.09 4.44
C GLU A 118 -7.32 2.37 3.12
N LEU A 119 -6.52 1.39 2.71
CA LEU A 119 -6.81 0.54 1.55
C LEU A 119 -8.12 -0.24 1.72
N ASP A 120 -8.36 -0.84 2.88
CA ASP A 120 -9.61 -1.55 3.18
C ASP A 120 -10.82 -0.61 3.17
N SER A 121 -10.65 0.61 3.70
CA SER A 121 -11.67 1.66 3.65
C SER A 121 -12.01 2.05 2.21
N PHE A 122 -10.97 2.24 1.39
CA PHE A 122 -11.13 2.55 -0.03
C PHE A 122 -11.79 1.41 -0.81
N LYS A 123 -11.40 0.16 -0.54
CA LYS A 123 -12.05 -1.04 -1.06
C LYS A 123 -13.54 -1.05 -0.79
N ARG A 124 -13.95 -0.86 0.48
CA ARG A 124 -15.38 -0.83 0.86
C ARG A 124 -16.16 0.25 0.12
N LYS A 125 -15.57 1.44 -0.08
CA LYS A 125 -16.19 2.52 -0.84
C LYS A 125 -16.40 2.13 -2.32
N ILE A 126 -15.43 1.46 -2.93
CA ILE A 126 -15.56 0.97 -4.32
C ILE A 126 -16.69 -0.07 -4.42
N VAL A 127 -16.70 -1.07 -3.52
CA VAL A 127 -17.74 -2.11 -3.50
C VAL A 127 -19.13 -1.49 -3.37
N HIS A 128 -19.31 -0.57 -2.43
CA HIS A 128 -20.59 0.13 -2.26
C HIS A 128 -20.99 0.93 -3.50
N THR A 129 -20.03 1.55 -4.19
CA THR A 129 -20.30 2.28 -5.44
C THR A 129 -20.73 1.34 -6.55
N LEU A 130 -20.07 0.20 -6.72
CA LEU A 130 -20.45 -0.83 -7.70
C LEU A 130 -21.86 -1.37 -7.44
N GLU A 131 -22.19 -1.73 -6.20
CA GLU A 131 -23.53 -2.22 -5.81
C GLU A 131 -24.62 -1.18 -6.11
N SER A 132 -24.29 0.10 -5.93
CA SER A 132 -25.20 1.22 -6.24
C SER A 132 -25.40 1.41 -7.75
N MET A 133 -24.39 1.07 -8.57
CA MET A 133 -24.48 1.14 -10.04
C MET A 133 -25.25 -0.05 -10.65
N ASP A 134 -25.21 -1.20 -9.97
CA ASP A 134 -25.89 -2.43 -10.40
C ASP A 134 -27.34 -2.53 -9.90
N SER A 135 -27.75 -1.66 -8.96
CA SER A 135 -29.10 -1.65 -8.40
C SER A 135 -30.12 -1.12 -9.41
N PRO A 136 -31.17 -1.89 -9.78
CA PRO A 136 -32.13 -1.52 -10.82
C PRO A 136 -33.25 -0.54 -10.37
N GLU A 137 -33.02 0.36 -9.40
CA GLU A 137 -34.04 1.31 -8.93
C GLU A 137 -33.50 2.77 -8.96
N ASN A 138 -34.16 3.77 -9.56
CA ASN A 138 -35.54 3.88 -10.04
C ASN A 138 -35.72 4.92 -11.19
N PRO A 139 -36.83 4.82 -11.96
CA PRO A 139 -37.33 5.82 -12.91
C PRO A 139 -37.68 7.19 -12.29
#